data_AF-A0A954ISG7-F1
#
_entry.id   AF-A0A954ISG7-F1
#
_cell.length_a   1.000
_cell.length_b   1.000
_cell.length_c   1.000
_cell.angle_alpha   90.00
_cell.angle_beta   90.00
_cell.angle_gamma   90.00
#
_symmetry.space_group_name_H-M   'P 1'
#
loop_
_entity.id
_entity.type
_entity.pdbx_description
1 polymer ?
#
loop_
_entity_poly.entity_id
_entity_poly.type
_entity_poly.pdbx_seq_one_letter_code
_entity_poly.pdbx_strand_id
1 'polypeptide(L)' 'MAEVREVAEHAAREAGRLIADYFSRGVTMRSKGVADLVSDADVHAERRIVEIIHSAFPDHSVLGEEEN' A
#
# COMPACT_ATOMS: atom_id res chain seq x y z
N MET A 1 17.25 -13.89 -2.66
CA MET A 1 17.28 -12.56 -2.04
C MET A 1 17.17 -11.41 -3.05
N ALA A 2 17.82 -11.46 -4.22
CA ALA A 2 17.68 -10.42 -5.25
C ALA A 2 16.20 -10.24 -5.69
N GLU A 3 15.49 -11.33 -5.92
CA GLU A 3 14.08 -11.33 -6.36
C GLU A 3 13.10 -10.67 -5.37
N VAL A 4 13.18 -10.99 -4.06
CA VAL A 4 12.30 -10.38 -3.04
C VAL A 4 12.50 -8.88 -2.95
N ARG A 5 13.75 -8.42 -2.98
CA ARG A 5 14.06 -6.99 -2.93
C ARG A 5 13.54 -6.27 -4.17
N GLU A 6 13.71 -6.84 -5.35
CA GLU A 6 13.22 -6.26 -6.61
C GLU A 6 11.69 -6.14 -6.62
N VAL A 7 10.98 -7.17 -6.15
CA VAL A 7 9.51 -7.12 -5.99
C VAL A 7 9.10 -6.04 -4.98
N ALA A 8 9.79 -5.94 -3.84
CA ALA A 8 9.50 -4.91 -2.84
C ALA A 8 9.75 -3.48 -3.38
N GLU A 9 10.85 -3.27 -4.12
CA GLU A 9 11.12 -1.99 -4.77
C GLU A 9 10.07 -1.65 -5.84
N HIS A 10 9.63 -2.65 -6.61
CA HIS A 10 8.55 -2.45 -7.58
C HIS A 10 7.23 -2.07 -6.89
N ALA A 11 6.82 -2.83 -5.86
CA ALA A 11 5.62 -2.58 -5.08
C ALA A 11 5.61 -1.16 -4.48
N ALA A 12 6.73 -0.76 -3.85
CA ALA A 12 6.88 0.57 -3.28
C ALA A 12 6.78 1.68 -4.34
N ARG A 13 7.34 1.48 -5.54
CA ARG A 13 7.24 2.45 -6.64
C ARG A 13 5.82 2.58 -7.18
N GLU A 14 5.09 1.48 -7.34
CA GLU A 14 3.69 1.54 -7.80
C GLU A 14 2.78 2.23 -6.77
N ALA A 15 2.92 1.90 -5.49
CA ALA A 15 2.20 2.60 -4.42
C ALA A 15 2.56 4.08 -4.34
N GLY A 16 3.85 4.42 -4.49
CA GLY A 16 4.30 5.81 -4.53
C GLY A 16 3.68 6.63 -5.66
N ARG A 17 3.43 6.02 -6.83
CA ARG A 17 2.70 6.69 -7.93
C ARG A 17 1.24 6.95 -7.57
N LEU A 18 0.56 5.99 -6.93
CA LEU A 18 -0.82 6.18 -6.46
C LEU A 18 -0.89 7.31 -5.43
N ILE A 19 0.02 7.33 -4.45
CA ILE A 19 0.09 8.38 -3.44
C ILE A 19 0.34 9.75 -4.10
N ALA A 20 1.22 9.82 -5.11
CA ALA A 20 1.47 11.07 -5.83
C ALA A 20 0.26 11.57 -6.64
N ASP A 21 -0.55 10.66 -7.22
CA ASP A 21 -1.81 11.00 -7.87
C ASP A 21 -2.82 11.56 -6.85
N TYR A 22 -2.96 10.89 -5.70
CA TYR A 22 -3.79 11.34 -4.59
C TYR A 22 -3.36 12.69 -4.04
N PHE A 23 -2.06 12.93 -3.90
CA PHE A 23 -1.54 14.23 -3.49
C PHE A 23 -2.00 15.36 -4.44
N SER A 24 -2.10 15.07 -5.73
CA SER A 24 -2.52 16.04 -6.75
C SER A 24 -4.04 16.24 -6.81
N ARG A 25 -4.81 15.19 -6.53
CA ARG A 25 -6.28 15.17 -6.70
C ARG A 25 -7.05 15.39 -5.41
N GLY A 26 -6.39 15.26 -4.26
CA GLY A 26 -7.01 15.22 -2.94
C GLY A 26 -7.39 13.80 -2.52
N VAL A 27 -7.65 13.66 -1.22
CA VAL A 27 -7.96 12.39 -0.56
C VAL A 27 -9.28 12.47 0.21
N THR A 28 -9.91 11.31 0.42
CA THR A 28 -11.02 11.16 1.35
C THR A 28 -10.52 10.60 2.67
N MET A 29 -10.61 11.38 3.74
CA MET A 29 -10.19 10.98 5.07
C MET A 29 -11.31 10.27 5.84
N ARG A 30 -10.94 9.31 6.68
CA ARG A 30 -11.78 8.62 7.66
C ARG A 30 -11.03 8.56 8.99
N SER A 31 -11.76 8.53 10.10
CA SER A 31 -11.16 8.34 11.43
C SER A 31 -11.28 6.88 11.84
N LYS A 32 -10.16 6.28 12.26
CA LYS A 32 -10.08 4.96 12.90
C LYS A 32 -10.13 5.08 14.43
N GLY A 33 -9.93 6.28 14.96
CA GLY A 33 -9.98 6.57 16.39
C GLY A 33 -9.56 8.00 16.73
N VAL A 34 -9.34 8.25 18.03
CA VAL A 34 -8.86 9.55 18.51
C VAL A 34 -7.46 9.81 17.96
N ALA A 35 -7.31 10.88 17.16
CA ALA A 35 -6.07 11.22 16.48
C ALA A 35 -5.53 10.12 15.55
N ASP A 36 -6.42 9.24 15.07
CA ASP A 36 -6.09 8.16 14.14
C ASP A 36 -6.94 8.34 12.88
N LEU A 37 -6.26 8.68 11.80
CA LEU A 37 -6.84 9.05 10.51
C LEU A 37 -6.24 8.17 9.41
N VAL A 38 -7.10 7.73 8.51
CA VAL A 38 -6.73 6.98 7.32
C VAL A 38 -7.35 7.63 6.10
N SER A 39 -6.63 7.66 4.99
CA SER A 39 -7.13 8.14 3.71
C SER A 39 -7.38 6.99 2.72
N ASP A 40 -8.10 7.28 1.65
CA ASP A 40 -8.17 6.39 0.50
C ASP A 40 -6.80 6.17 -0.17
N ALA A 41 -5.86 7.11 -0.04
CA ALA A 41 -4.49 6.91 -0.50
C ALA A 41 -3.76 5.81 0.29
N ASP A 42 -3.91 5.79 1.62
CA ASP A 42 -3.27 4.78 2.49
C ASP A 42 -3.79 3.38 2.17
N VAL A 43 -5.12 3.21 2.13
CA VAL A 43 -5.78 1.93 1.83
C VAL A 43 -5.41 1.42 0.42
N HIS A 44 -5.43 2.29 -0.59
CA HIS A 44 -5.12 1.86 -1.95
C HIS A 44 -3.62 1.59 -2.17
N ALA A 45 -2.74 2.32 -1.50
CA ALA A 45 -1.31 2.06 -1.53
C ALA A 45 -0.98 0.68 -0.93
N GLU A 46 -1.54 0.38 0.25
CA GLU A 46 -1.33 -0.91 0.92
C GLU A 46 -1.86 -2.07 0.07
N ARG A 47 -3.10 -1.98 -0.41
CA ARG A 47 -3.68 -3.00 -1.32
C ARG A 47 -2.80 -3.24 -2.54
N ARG A 48 -2.28 -2.17 -3.16
CA ARG A 48 -1.42 -2.31 -4.33
C ARG A 48 -0.11 -3.03 -4.01
N ILE A 49 0.47 -2.77 -2.84
CA ILE A 49 1.68 -3.47 -2.37
C ILE A 49 1.38 -4.95 -2.15
N VAL A 50 0.29 -5.27 -1.45
CA VAL A 50 -0.14 -6.65 -1.16
C VAL A 50 -0.39 -7.42 -2.45
N GLU A 51 -1.12 -6.84 -3.41
CA GLU A 51 -1.38 -7.46 -4.72
C GLU A 51 -0.09 -7.85 -5.45
N ILE A 52 0.90 -6.95 -5.47
CA ILE A 52 2.19 -7.20 -6.14
C ILE A 52 2.98 -8.29 -5.40
N ILE A 53 3.00 -8.24 -4.05
CA ILE A 53 3.67 -9.26 -3.24
C ILE A 53 3.04 -10.63 -3.47
N HIS A 54 1.71 -10.76 -3.39
CA HIS A 54 1.02 -12.04 -3.58
C HIS A 54 1.09 -12.54 -5.01
N SER A 55 1.15 -11.65 -6.01
CA SER A 55 1.38 -12.06 -7.40
C SER A 55 2.74 -12.73 -7.61
N ALA A 56 3.77 -12.34 -6.84
CA ALA A 56 5.10 -12.94 -6.90
C ALA A 56 5.30 -14.08 -5.90
N PHE A 57 4.66 -13.97 -4.73
CA PHE A 57 4.81 -14.88 -3.60
C PHE A 57 3.43 -15.22 -2.99
N PRO A 58 2.66 -16.13 -3.62
CA PRO A 58 1.28 -16.42 -3.22
C PRO A 58 1.13 -16.93 -1.78
N ASP A 59 2.16 -17.59 -1.23
CA ASP A 59 2.13 -18.18 0.11
C ASP A 59 2.62 -17.23 1.21
N HIS A 60 3.07 -16.01 0.87
CA HIS A 60 3.57 -15.06 1.86
C HIS A 60 2.41 -14.42 2.64
N SER A 61 2.53 -14.39 3.96
CA SER A 61 1.68 -13.56 4.81
C SER A 61 2.14 -12.10 4.76
N VAL A 62 1.18 -11.16 4.79
CA VAL A 62 1.44 -9.73 4.93
C VAL A 62 0.73 -9.26 6.19
N LEU A 63 1.41 -8.42 6.97
CA LEU A 63 0.85 -7.72 8.12
C LEU A 63 0.79 -6.24 7.73
N GLY A 64 -0.42 -5.73 7.48
CA GLY A 64 -0.69 -4.35 7.11
C GLY A 64 -1.13 -3.49 8.29
N GLU A 65 -1.11 -2.17 8.12
CA GLU A 65 -1.67 -1.22 9.09
C GLU A 65 -3.18 -1.01 8.87
N GLU A 66 -3.62 -1.09 7.61
CA GLU A 66 -4.99 -0.77 7.24
C GLU A 66 -5.87 -2.01 7.08
N GLU A 67 -5.35 -3.06 6.45
CA GLU A 67 -6.05 -4.29 6.14
C GLU A 67 -5.16 -5.52 6.41
N ASN A 68 -5.78 -6.64 6.81
CA ASN A 68 -5.12 -7.92 7.06
C ASN A 68 -5.82 -9.04 6.29
#